data_AF-A0A1Z8V7P6-F1
#
_entry.id   AF-A0A1Z8V7P6-F1
#
_cell.length_a   1.000
_cell.length_b   1.000
_cell.length_c   1.000
_cell.angle_alpha   90.00
_cell.angle_beta   90.00
_cell.angle_gamma   90.00
#
_symmetry.space_group_name_H-M   'P 1'
#
loop_
_entity.id
_entity.type
_entity.pdbx_description
1 polymer ?
#
loop_
_entity_poly.entity_id
_entity_poly.type
_entity_poly.pdbx_seq_one_letter_code
_entity_poly.pdbx_strand_id
1 'polypeptide(L)'
;KDASVAIVDLSHARSSIEINGLMTRELLLKGAAIDFHPEVFLVKHCVQATFFNLSALICCLDENRFNIFIARGFALDLWQKVQEAAEEFGYETL
;
A
#
# COMPACT_ATOMS: atom_id res chain seq x y z
N LYS A 1 -36.63 -5.17 -4.50
CA LYS A 1 -35.99 -4.06 -3.77
C LYS A 1 -34.97 -3.45 -4.73
N ASP A 2 -35.25 -2.27 -5.26
CA ASP A 2 -34.27 -1.55 -6.09
C ASP A 2 -33.07 -1.18 -5.22
N ALA A 3 -31.89 -1.66 -5.59
CA ALA A 3 -30.65 -1.29 -4.93
C ALA A 3 -30.20 0.07 -5.49
N SER A 4 -30.19 1.10 -4.65
CA SER A 4 -29.57 2.39 -4.99
C SER A 4 -28.04 2.21 -5.05
N VAL A 5 -27.44 2.54 -6.19
CA VAL A 5 -25.99 2.44 -6.44
C VAL A 5 -25.44 3.81 -6.77
N ALA A 6 -24.26 4.13 -6.25
CA ALA A 6 -23.47 5.30 -6.65
C ALA A 6 -22.21 4.84 -7.38
N ILE A 7 -21.98 5.39 -8.57
CA ILE A 7 -20.77 5.15 -9.38
C ILE A 7 -20.02 6.47 -9.45
N VAL A 8 -18.77 6.47 -9.00
CA VAL A 8 -17.89 7.66 -9.00
C VAL A 8 -16.52 7.24 -9.50
N ASP A 9 -15.99 7.98 -10.46
CA ASP A 9 -14.61 7.80 -10.91
C ASP A 9 -13.63 8.38 -9.88
N LEU A 10 -12.71 7.55 -9.40
CA LEU A 10 -11.68 7.92 -8.43
C LEU A 10 -10.27 7.91 -9.03
N SER A 11 -10.13 7.70 -10.34
CA SER A 11 -8.83 7.51 -11.01
C SER A 11 -7.87 8.68 -10.78
N HIS A 12 -8.38 9.93 -10.76
CA HIS A 12 -7.58 11.13 -10.47
C HIS A 12 -7.49 11.49 -8.99
N ALA A 13 -8.31 10.87 -8.13
CA ALA A 13 -8.33 11.17 -6.69
C ALA A 13 -7.22 10.41 -5.93
N ARG A 14 -6.72 9.32 -6.51
CA ARG A 14 -5.74 8.42 -5.88
C ARG A 14 -4.45 8.37 -6.70
N SER A 15 -3.35 8.17 -5.98
CA SER A 15 -2.07 7.74 -6.55
C SER A 15 -1.76 6.34 -6.06
N SER A 16 -0.98 5.58 -6.84
CA SER A 16 -0.55 4.23 -6.50
C SER A 16 0.97 4.14 -6.47
N ILE A 17 1.53 3.50 -5.45
CA ILE A 17 2.95 3.13 -5.40
C ILE A 17 3.01 1.61 -5.31
N GLU A 18 3.72 0.99 -6.25
CA GLU A 18 4.02 -0.44 -6.19
C GLU A 18 5.36 -0.66 -5.48
N ILE A 19 5.39 -1.63 -4.58
CA ILE A 19 6.59 -2.08 -3.87
C ILE A 19 6.73 -3.58 -4.14
N ASN A 20 7.92 -3.99 -4.58
CA ASN A 20 8.21 -5.38 -4.90
C ASN A 20 9.61 -5.75 -4.42
N GLY A 21 9.73 -6.93 -3.80
CA GLY A 21 11.00 -7.46 -3.33
C GLY A 21 10.87 -8.22 -2.02
N LEU A 22 11.82 -9.10 -1.73
CA LEU A 22 11.76 -10.04 -0.59
C LEU A 22 11.55 -9.34 0.76
N MET A 23 12.04 -8.11 0.92
CA MET A 23 11.92 -7.33 2.17
C MET A 23 10.63 -6.49 2.24
N THR A 24 9.72 -6.61 1.27
CA THR A 24 8.51 -5.76 1.21
C THR A 24 7.62 -5.94 2.44
N ARG A 25 7.43 -7.18 2.91
CA ARG A 25 6.59 -7.45 4.08
C ARG A 25 7.19 -6.84 5.36
N GLU A 26 8.50 -6.92 5.54
CA GLU A 26 9.22 -6.26 6.64
C GLU A 26 9.12 -4.73 6.57
N LEU A 27 9.26 -4.15 5.36
CA LEU A 27 9.05 -2.72 5.15
C LEU A 27 7.62 -2.29 5.54
N LEU A 28 6.60 -3.06 5.13
CA LEU A 28 5.21 -2.74 5.43
C LEU A 28 4.91 -2.72 6.94
N LEU A 29 5.54 -3.62 7.71
CA LEU A 29 5.41 -3.66 9.17
C LEU A 29 5.92 -2.37 9.85
N LYS A 30 6.87 -1.65 9.24
CA LYS A 30 7.35 -0.36 9.77
C LYS A 30 6.29 0.74 9.68
N GLY A 31 5.38 0.63 8.71
CA GLY A 31 4.40 1.68 8.41
C GLY A 31 2.98 1.37 8.88
N ALA A 32 2.59 0.09 9.01
CA ALA A 32 1.23 -0.30 9.36
C ALA A 32 1.21 -1.39 10.45
N ALA A 33 0.30 -1.21 11.42
CA ALA A 33 0.00 -2.19 12.46
C ALA A 33 -0.95 -3.29 11.93
N ILE A 34 -0.51 -3.99 10.87
CA ILE A 34 -1.22 -5.08 10.22
C ILE A 34 -0.29 -6.30 10.20
N ASP A 35 -0.84 -7.49 10.40
CA ASP A 35 -0.08 -8.72 10.21
C ASP A 35 0.09 -9.00 8.71
N PHE A 36 1.30 -8.77 8.20
CA PHE A 36 1.69 -9.06 6.83
C PHE A 36 2.36 -10.43 6.69
N HIS A 37 2.15 -11.38 7.59
CA HIS A 37 2.66 -12.74 7.39
C HIS A 37 2.02 -13.38 6.13
N PRO A 38 2.76 -14.16 5.31
CA PRO A 38 2.22 -14.78 4.09
C PRO A 38 1.02 -15.71 4.31
N GLU A 39 0.85 -16.25 5.52
CA GLU A 39 -0.29 -17.09 5.90
C GLU A 39 -1.51 -16.31 6.41
N VAL A 40 -1.36 -15.01 6.68
CA VAL A 40 -2.43 -14.13 7.19
C VAL A 40 -2.85 -13.13 6.10
N PHE A 41 -1.89 -12.42 5.51
CA PHE A 41 -2.12 -11.50 4.42
C PHE A 41 -1.80 -12.16 3.07
N LEU A 42 -2.81 -12.87 2.56
CA LEU A 42 -2.72 -13.68 1.34
C LEU A 42 -2.71 -12.80 0.08
N VAL A 43 -2.24 -13.40 -1.02
CA VAL A 43 -2.34 -12.80 -2.36
C VAL A 43 -3.80 -12.47 -2.69
N LYS A 44 -4.02 -11.28 -3.27
CA LYS A 44 -5.34 -10.65 -3.53
C LYS A 44 -6.10 -10.15 -2.30
N HIS A 45 -5.52 -10.22 -1.11
CA HIS A 45 -6.06 -9.46 0.02
C HIS A 45 -5.78 -7.97 -0.17
N CYS A 46 -6.74 -7.15 0.24
CA CYS A 46 -6.56 -5.72 0.39
C CYS A 46 -7.08 -5.28 1.77
N VAL A 47 -6.44 -4.28 2.35
CA VAL A 47 -6.88 -3.68 3.62
C VAL A 47 -6.78 -2.17 3.54
N GLN A 48 -7.76 -1.47 4.09
CA GLN A 48 -7.64 -0.05 4.38
C GLN A 48 -7.08 0.11 5.78
N ALA A 49 -5.91 0.74 5.89
CA ALA A 49 -5.20 0.89 7.15
C ALA A 49 -4.50 2.25 7.23
N THR A 50 -4.01 2.56 8.43
CA THR A 50 -3.04 3.63 8.61
C THR A 50 -1.67 3.10 8.20
N PHE A 51 -1.03 3.74 7.22
CA PHE A 51 0.32 3.46 6.75
C PHE A 51 1.15 4.73 6.84
N PHE A 52 2.20 4.73 7.67
CA PHE A 52 3.02 5.91 7.94
C PHE A 52 2.21 7.17 8.33
N ASN A 53 1.20 6.98 9.17
CA ASN A 53 0.22 7.99 9.61
C ASN A 53 -0.72 8.53 8.51
N LEU A 54 -0.81 7.84 7.37
CA LEU A 54 -1.68 8.19 6.25
C LEU A 54 -2.74 7.10 6.02
N SER A 55 -3.94 7.46 5.57
CA SER A 55 -4.95 6.44 5.20
C SER A 55 -4.67 5.88 3.81
N ALA A 56 -4.28 4.61 3.76
CA ALA A 56 -3.92 3.91 2.53
C ALA A 56 -4.74 2.62 2.35
N LEU A 57 -5.00 2.27 1.10
CA LEU A 57 -5.47 0.94 0.71
C LEU A 57 -4.26 0.14 0.23
N ILE A 58 -3.91 -0.91 0.96
CA ILE A 58 -2.76 -1.78 0.68
C ILE A 58 -3.30 -3.07 0.07
N CYS A 59 -2.83 -3.43 -1.12
CA CYS A 59 -3.24 -4.61 -1.84
C CYS A 59 -2.05 -5.52 -2.14
N CYS A 60 -2.13 -6.79 -1.74
CA CYS A 60 -1.14 -7.81 -2.07
C CYS A 60 -1.43 -8.32 -3.49
N LEU A 61 -0.57 -7.99 -4.43
CA LEU A 61 -0.66 -8.42 -5.83
C LEU A 61 -0.04 -9.81 -6.03
N ASP A 62 1.03 -10.10 -5.29
CA ASP A 62 1.75 -11.38 -5.29
C ASP A 62 2.51 -11.54 -3.94
N GLU A 63 3.18 -12.67 -3.73
CA GLU A 63 3.83 -13.06 -2.46
C GLU A 63 4.56 -11.89 -1.78
N ASN A 64 5.37 -11.14 -2.52
CA ASN A 64 6.15 -10.00 -2.01
C ASN A 64 5.95 -8.72 -2.85
N ARG A 65 4.80 -8.61 -3.52
CA ARG A 65 4.47 -7.49 -4.39
C ARG A 65 3.17 -6.84 -3.93
N PHE A 66 3.25 -5.57 -3.61
CA PHE A 66 2.14 -4.82 -3.02
C PHE A 66 1.92 -3.53 -3.78
N ASN A 67 0.65 -3.14 -3.91
CA ASN A 67 0.27 -1.84 -4.42
C ASN A 67 -0.44 -1.03 -3.34
N ILE A 68 0.00 0.20 -3.14
CA ILE A 68 -0.47 1.10 -2.09
C ILE A 68 -1.18 2.27 -2.74
N PHE A 69 -2.49 2.34 -2.55
CA PHE A 69 -3.29 3.47 -3.00
C PHE A 69 -3.43 4.51 -1.90
N ILE A 70 -3.10 5.75 -2.23
CA ILE A 70 -3.16 6.89 -1.32
C ILE A 70 -3.96 8.03 -1.96
N ALA A 71 -4.55 8.91 -1.16
CA ALA A 71 -5.09 10.16 -1.70
C ALA A 71 -3.95 10.97 -2.34
N ARG A 72 -4.16 11.45 -3.56
CA ARG A 72 -3.12 12.06 -4.41
C ARG A 72 -2.31 13.16 -3.72
N GLY A 73 -2.93 13.95 -2.84
CA GLY A 73 -2.25 15.02 -2.10
C GLY A 73 -1.18 14.55 -1.11
N PHE A 74 -1.21 13.29 -0.70
CA PHE A 74 -0.22 12.69 0.21
C PHE A 74 0.78 11.76 -0.50
N ALA A 75 0.75 11.71 -1.84
CA ALA A 75 1.59 10.80 -2.61
C ALA A 75 3.09 11.05 -2.39
N LEU A 76 3.51 12.32 -2.37
CA LEU A 76 4.91 12.68 -2.14
C LEU A 76 5.38 12.32 -0.72
N ASP A 77 4.55 12.61 0.29
CA ASP A 77 4.85 12.28 1.69
C ASP A 77 4.98 10.77 1.88
N LEU A 78 4.05 10.00 1.29
CA LEU A 78 4.14 8.53 1.32
C LEU A 78 5.41 8.03 0.61
N TRP A 79 5.73 8.57 -0.57
CA TRP A 79 6.90 8.19 -1.34
C TRP A 79 8.19 8.37 -0.53
N GLN A 80 8.37 9.53 0.08
CA GLN A 80 9.55 9.84 0.91
C GLN A 80 9.66 8.89 2.12
N LYS A 81 8.56 8.66 2.85
CA LYS A 81 8.56 7.75 4.00
C LYS A 81 8.84 6.30 3.62
N VAL A 82 8.34 5.84 2.47
CA VAL A 82 8.66 4.50 1.93
C VAL A 82 10.13 4.41 1.56
N GLN A 83 10.70 5.43 0.91
CA GLN A 83 12.13 5.47 0.59
C GLN A 83 13.00 5.41 1.86
N GLU A 84 12.73 6.27 2.84
CA GLU A 84 13.42 6.29 4.14
C GLU A 84 13.33 4.92 4.84
N ALA A 85 12.16 4.30 4.84
CA ALA A 85 11.98 2.98 5.43
C ALA A 85 12.73 1.88 4.66
N ALA A 86 12.89 2.03 3.34
CA ALA A 86 13.55 1.08 2.47
C ALA A 86 15.09 1.16 2.51
N GLU A 87 15.67 2.26 2.99
CA GLU A 87 17.13 2.47 2.98
C GLU A 87 17.92 1.33 3.63
N GLU A 88 17.41 0.75 4.73
CA GLU A 88 18.09 -0.33 5.46
C GLU A 88 18.19 -1.65 4.69
N PHE A 89 17.31 -1.84 3.69
CA PHE A 89 17.30 -3.04 2.84
C PHE A 89 18.08 -2.84 1.54
N GLY A 90 18.41 -1.59 1.20
CA GLY A 90 18.77 -1.18 -0.15
C GLY A 90 17.56 -1.24 -1.09
N TYR A 91 17.38 -0.20 -1.90
CA TYR A 91 16.28 -0.15 -2.87
C TYR A 91 16.70 0.55 -4.16
N GLU A 92 15.92 0.32 -5.21
CA GLU A 92 16.00 1.04 -6.47
C GLU A 92 14.61 1.57 -6.84
N THR A 93 14.59 2.61 -7.66
CA THR A 93 13.36 3.22 -8.16
C THR A 93 13.33 3.07 -9.67
N LEU A 94 12.18 2.69 -10.23
CA LEU A 94 11.96 2.61 -11.68
C LEU A 94 11.58 3.97 -12.28
#